data_AF-A0A3M3A485-F1
#
_entry.id   AF-A0A3M3A485-F1
#
_cell.length_a   1.000
_cell.length_b   1.000
_cell.length_c   1.000
_cell.angle_alpha   90.00
_cell.angle_beta   90.00
_cell.angle_gamma   90.00
#
_symmetry.space_group_name_H-M   'P 1'
#
loop_
_entity.id
_entity.type
_entity.pdbx_description
1 polymer ?
#
loop_
_entity_poly.entity_id
_entity_poly.type
_entity_poly.pdbx_seq_one_letter_code
_entity_poly.pdbx_strand_id
1 'polypeptide(L)'
;MKPNQKLLLLNDQGEKLFTSIEIMPDFAGTGRAYLTGLAVTDEPASLGTQELYFSRNPGKRVHYAAAVPLGTIGEDEPQGEVAKLFSMFTGLFKRFGIEEVPAETTPQTPTESKPPMDEATAKALQALIEQQLIVAAGIQSLIDSFAEAPPAPDQAPIDDVQTAVDDIVATAEGEKQLSREGSANAAVLAGLAKLEARFSALLDKPEGRHLSRTTGAADPKPKRVL
;
A
#
# COMPACT_ATOMS: atom_id res chain seq x y z
N MET A 1 8.60 -27.41 7.22
CA MET A 1 9.69 -27.34 8.23
C MET A 1 9.08 -27.45 9.62
N LYS A 2 9.82 -28.00 10.60
CA LYS A 2 9.39 -28.10 12.00
C LYS A 2 10.36 -27.28 12.86
N PRO A 3 9.88 -26.41 13.77
CA PRO A 3 10.75 -25.70 14.71
C PRO A 3 11.46 -26.70 15.65
N ASN A 4 12.66 -26.33 16.11
CA ASN A 4 13.39 -27.14 17.08
C ASN A 4 12.67 -27.14 18.44
N GLN A 5 12.83 -28.22 19.20
CA GLN A 5 12.24 -28.41 20.52
C GLN A 5 12.62 -27.31 21.51
N LYS A 6 13.84 -26.76 21.43
CA LYS A 6 14.25 -25.62 22.25
C LYS A 6 13.39 -24.37 22.02
N LEU A 7 13.08 -24.07 20.75
CA LEU A 7 12.27 -22.90 20.41
C LEU A 7 10.82 -23.10 20.85
N LEU A 8 10.30 -24.32 20.71
CA LEU A 8 8.97 -24.68 21.22
C LEU A 8 8.89 -24.49 22.73
N LEU A 9 9.89 -24.98 23.49
CA LEU A 9 9.92 -24.82 24.94
C LEU A 9 9.94 -23.34 25.37
N LEU A 10 10.80 -22.53 24.75
CA LEU A 10 10.87 -21.10 25.06
C LEU A 10 9.54 -20.41 24.77
N ASN A 11 8.93 -20.71 23.62
CA ASN A 11 7.64 -20.17 23.24
C ASN A 11 6.53 -20.57 24.23
N ASP A 12 6.49 -21.83 24.66
CA ASP A 12 5.55 -22.33 25.68
C ASP A 12 5.79 -21.67 27.05
N GLN A 13 7.03 -21.24 27.34
CA GLN A 13 7.41 -20.50 28.56
C GLN A 13 7.13 -19.00 28.48
N GLY A 14 6.68 -18.49 27.32
CA GLY A 14 6.48 -17.05 27.12
C GLY A 14 7.79 -16.29 26.84
N GLU A 15 8.85 -17.00 26.45
CA GLU A 15 10.16 -16.44 26.10
C GLU A 15 10.46 -16.58 24.59
N LYS A 16 11.23 -15.64 24.06
CA LYS A 16 11.60 -15.53 22.64
C LYS A 16 10.36 -15.66 21.75
N LEU A 17 9.42 -14.74 21.95
CA LEU A 17 8.14 -14.78 21.25
C LEU A 17 8.15 -14.01 19.92
N PHE A 18 9.05 -13.05 19.72
CA PHE A 18 9.00 -12.15 18.57
C PHE A 18 10.16 -12.36 17.62
N THR A 19 9.93 -12.19 16.32
CA THR A 19 11.01 -12.14 15.33
C THR A 19 11.60 -10.74 15.27
N SER A 20 12.93 -10.65 15.20
CA SER A 20 13.63 -9.39 14.99
C SER A 20 14.61 -9.52 13.83
N ILE A 21 14.72 -8.46 13.03
CA ILE A 21 15.67 -8.38 11.93
C ILE A 21 16.72 -7.30 12.17
N GLU A 22 17.91 -7.52 11.62
CA GLU A 22 18.97 -6.53 11.53
C GLU A 22 19.19 -6.17 10.07
N ILE A 23 19.15 -4.88 9.77
CA ILE A 23 19.34 -4.34 8.43
C ILE A 23 20.64 -3.56 8.41
N MET A 24 21.55 -3.93 7.52
CA MET A 24 22.73 -3.13 7.18
C MET A 24 22.38 -2.17 6.05
N PRO A 25 22.38 -0.86 6.28
CA PRO A 25 22.26 0.13 5.21
C PRO A 25 23.52 0.09 4.32
N ASP A 26 23.35 0.34 3.02
CA ASP A 26 24.44 0.40 2.04
C ASP A 26 25.41 -0.79 2.09
N PHE A 27 24.86 -2.00 2.04
CA PHE A 27 25.65 -3.22 2.09
C PHE A 27 26.55 -3.31 0.86
N ALA A 28 27.84 -3.57 1.12
CA ALA A 28 28.89 -3.65 0.11
C ALA A 28 29.02 -2.40 -0.80
N GLY A 29 28.60 -1.21 -0.34
CA GLY A 29 28.71 0.04 -1.11
C GLY A 29 27.80 0.09 -2.33
N THR A 30 26.72 -0.70 -2.34
CA THR A 30 25.79 -0.83 -3.47
C THR A 30 24.65 0.20 -3.44
N GLY A 31 24.55 1.00 -2.38
CA GLY A 31 23.42 1.88 -2.08
C GLY A 31 22.17 1.14 -1.60
N ARG A 32 22.22 -0.19 -1.41
CA ARG A 32 21.06 -1.03 -1.05
C ARG A 32 21.16 -1.55 0.37
N ALA A 33 20.01 -1.70 1.02
CA ALA A 33 19.91 -2.33 2.33
C ALA A 33 20.00 -3.86 2.22
N TYR A 34 20.61 -4.50 3.21
CA TYR A 34 20.73 -5.95 3.28
C TYR A 34 20.31 -6.48 4.65
N LEU A 35 19.59 -7.60 4.68
CA LEU A 35 19.21 -8.31 5.90
C LEU A 35 20.42 -9.12 6.40
N THR A 36 21.08 -8.65 7.45
CA THR A 36 22.27 -9.32 8.03
C THR A 36 21.91 -10.32 9.12
N GLY A 37 20.83 -10.05 9.86
CA GLY A 37 20.44 -10.84 11.02
C GLY A 37 18.95 -11.14 11.02
N LEU A 38 18.60 -12.36 11.41
CA LEU A 38 17.25 -12.77 11.78
C LEU A 38 17.34 -13.56 13.09
N ALA A 39 16.63 -13.09 14.10
CA ALA A 39 16.61 -13.70 15.42
C ALA A 39 15.19 -13.78 15.97
N VAL A 40 15.04 -14.59 17.03
CA VAL A 40 13.85 -14.60 17.86
C VAL A 40 14.21 -14.01 19.22
N THR A 41 13.51 -12.96 19.64
CA THR A 41 13.80 -12.15 20.82
C THR A 41 12.53 -11.86 21.62
N ASP A 42 12.68 -11.44 22.88
CA ASP A 42 11.57 -10.95 23.71
C ASP A 42 11.25 -9.49 23.40
N GLU A 43 12.30 -8.72 23.09
CA GLU A 43 12.22 -7.32 22.71
C GLU A 43 12.64 -7.22 21.24
N PRO A 44 11.69 -7.12 20.30
CA PRO A 44 12.02 -6.99 18.89
C PRO A 44 12.47 -5.55 18.58
N ALA A 45 13.49 -5.40 17.75
CA ALA A 45 13.87 -4.10 17.18
C ALA A 45 12.93 -3.67 16.03
N SER A 46 12.11 -4.61 15.54
CA SER A 46 11.18 -4.40 14.43
C SER A 46 9.77 -4.09 14.93
N LEU A 47 9.16 -3.09 14.33
CA LEU A 47 7.78 -2.69 14.63
C LEU A 47 6.78 -3.64 13.97
N GLY A 48 5.58 -3.75 14.56
CA GLY A 48 4.48 -4.53 13.99
C GLY A 48 4.69 -6.05 14.02
N THR A 49 5.61 -6.54 14.84
CA THR A 49 5.85 -7.97 15.05
C THR A 49 4.79 -8.56 15.97
N GLN A 50 4.42 -9.81 15.74
CA GLN A 50 3.47 -10.57 16.55
C GLN A 50 4.17 -11.77 17.17
N GLU A 51 3.60 -12.28 18.26
CA GLU A 51 4.10 -13.49 18.90
C GLU A 51 4.03 -14.69 17.95
N LEU A 52 5.05 -15.53 18.01
CA LEU A 52 5.13 -16.77 17.25
C LEU A 52 4.15 -17.78 17.82
N TYR A 53 3.22 -18.27 17.00
CA TYR A 53 2.35 -19.39 17.33
C TYR A 53 2.62 -20.56 16.39
N PHE A 54 3.06 -21.69 16.94
CA PHE A 54 3.35 -22.87 16.15
C PHE A 54 2.14 -23.80 16.08
N SER A 55 1.65 -24.05 14.87
CA SER A 55 0.67 -25.10 14.61
C SER A 55 1.13 -25.97 13.45
N ARG A 56 0.80 -27.26 13.49
CA ARG A 56 1.07 -28.18 12.38
C ARG A 56 -0.27 -28.56 11.75
N ASN A 57 -0.51 -28.11 10.53
CA ASN A 57 -1.61 -28.63 9.72
C ASN A 57 -1.09 -29.83 8.89
N PRO A 58 -1.46 -31.08 9.22
CA PRO A 58 -0.99 -32.25 8.48
C PRO A 58 -1.57 -32.38 7.07
N GLY A 59 -2.57 -31.57 6.68
CA GLY A 59 -3.35 -31.76 5.45
C GLY A 59 -2.93 -30.95 4.21
N LYS A 60 -2.03 -29.97 4.33
CA LYS A 60 -1.60 -29.15 3.18
C LYS A 60 -0.19 -29.55 2.72
N ARG A 61 -0.04 -29.92 1.44
CA ARG A 61 1.27 -30.12 0.83
C ARG A 61 2.02 -28.80 0.89
N VAL A 62 3.15 -28.79 1.60
CA VAL A 62 4.08 -27.66 1.58
C VAL A 62 4.64 -27.58 0.16
N HIS A 63 4.30 -26.51 -0.56
CA HIS A 63 4.86 -26.25 -1.88
C HIS A 63 6.28 -25.73 -1.70
N TYR A 64 7.25 -26.60 -1.95
CA TYR A 64 8.64 -26.20 -2.10
C TYR A 64 8.84 -25.79 -3.55
N ALA A 65 9.33 -24.57 -3.78
CA ALA A 65 9.87 -24.23 -5.09
C ALA A 65 11.18 -25.02 -5.26
N ALA A 66 11.36 -25.66 -6.41
CA ALA A 66 12.66 -26.21 -6.78
C ALA A 66 13.70 -25.08 -6.71
N ALA A 67 14.86 -25.35 -6.11
CA ALA A 67 15.93 -24.37 -6.04
C ALA A 67 16.31 -23.98 -7.48
N VAL A 68 15.89 -22.80 -7.92
CA VAL A 68 16.35 -22.22 -9.17
C VAL A 68 17.70 -21.58 -8.85
N PRO A 69 18.80 -22.04 -9.47
CA PRO A 69 20.09 -21.39 -9.27
C PRO A 69 19.93 -19.91 -9.66
N LEU A 70 20.26 -19.02 -8.73
CA LEU A 70 20.42 -17.61 -9.06
C LEU A 70 21.52 -17.57 -10.12
N GLY A 71 21.18 -17.14 -11.34
CA GLY A 71 22.16 -16.95 -12.39
C GLY A 71 23.30 -16.07 -11.89
N THR A 72 24.49 -16.27 -12.42
CA THR A 72 25.65 -15.41 -12.12
C THR A 72 25.22 -13.95 -12.28
N ILE A 73 25.29 -13.18 -11.20
CA ILE A 73 25.25 -11.71 -11.28
C ILE A 73 26.60 -11.31 -11.87
N GLY A 74 26.75 -11.58 -13.17
CA GLY A 74 27.85 -11.07 -13.96
C GLY A 74 27.58 -9.60 -14.20
N GLU A 75 28.61 -8.79 -13.96
CA GLU A 75 28.73 -7.44 -14.49
C GLU A 75 28.81 -7.49 -16.02
N ASP A 76 27.75 -7.94 -16.67
CA ASP A 76 27.55 -7.60 -18.08
C ASP A 76 27.06 -6.15 -18.07
N GLU A 77 28.00 -5.28 -18.38
CA GLU A 77 27.81 -3.86 -18.66
C GLU A 77 26.51 -3.69 -19.45
N PRO A 78 25.48 -3.05 -18.86
CA PRO A 78 24.19 -2.95 -19.52
C PRO A 78 24.37 -2.06 -20.75
N GLN A 79 24.25 -2.62 -21.94
CA GLN A 79 23.83 -1.83 -23.09
C GLN A 79 22.39 -1.35 -22.83
N GLY A 80 22.27 -0.25 -22.08
CA GLY A 80 21.06 0.49 -21.80
C GLY A 80 20.02 -0.24 -20.94
N GLU A 81 19.57 0.41 -19.87
CA GLU A 81 18.38 0.00 -19.11
C GLU A 81 17.13 -0.19 -20.00
N VAL A 82 17.09 0.54 -21.12
CA VAL A 82 16.04 0.48 -22.14
C VAL A 82 15.99 -0.88 -22.85
N ALA A 83 17.13 -1.53 -23.10
CA ALA A 83 17.16 -2.84 -23.76
C ALA A 83 16.67 -3.96 -22.82
N LYS A 84 16.99 -3.86 -21.52
CA LYS A 84 16.46 -4.78 -20.50
C LYS A 84 14.95 -4.64 -20.35
N LEU A 85 14.45 -3.41 -20.31
CA LEU A 85 13.00 -3.13 -20.33
C LEU A 85 12.32 -3.70 -21.58
N PHE A 86 12.88 -3.45 -22.77
CA PHE A 86 12.36 -4.04 -24.02
C PHE A 86 12.32 -5.55 -23.96
N SER A 87 13.38 -6.22 -23.52
CA SER A 87 13.42 -7.69 -23.43
C SER A 87 12.35 -8.26 -22.47
N MET A 88 12.08 -7.56 -21.36
CA MET A 88 11.03 -7.94 -20.42
C MET A 88 9.64 -7.73 -21.02
N PHE A 89 9.41 -6.61 -21.71
CA PHE A 89 8.16 -6.33 -22.40
C PHE A 89 7.89 -7.33 -23.51
N THR A 90 8.87 -7.61 -24.38
CA THR A 90 8.76 -8.60 -25.45
C THR A 90 8.48 -10.01 -24.89
N GLY A 91 9.11 -10.39 -23.77
CA GLY A 91 8.82 -11.65 -23.08
C GLY A 91 7.39 -11.73 -22.55
N LEU A 92 6.84 -10.62 -22.08
CA LEU A 92 5.46 -10.50 -21.61
C LEU A 92 4.47 -10.61 -22.79
N PHE A 93 4.74 -9.94 -23.92
CA PHE A 93 3.88 -10.01 -25.12
C PHE A 93 3.85 -11.40 -25.76
N LYS A 94 4.98 -12.13 -25.78
CA LYS A 94 5.03 -13.53 -26.23
C LYS A 94 4.16 -14.47 -25.39
N ARG A 95 3.98 -14.17 -24.10
CA ARG A 95 3.10 -14.93 -23.19
C ARG A 95 1.61 -14.77 -23.56
N PHE A 96 1.25 -13.70 -24.25
CA PHE A 96 -0.12 -13.40 -24.70
C PHE A 96 -0.36 -13.73 -26.19
N GLY A 97 0.57 -14.43 -26.86
CA GLY A 97 0.36 -14.94 -28.21
C GLY A 97 0.41 -13.88 -29.31
N ILE A 98 0.99 -12.71 -29.04
CA ILE A 98 1.24 -11.69 -30.06
C ILE A 98 2.62 -11.99 -30.66
N GLU A 99 2.62 -12.50 -31.90
CA GLU A 99 3.83 -12.80 -32.67
C GLU A 99 4.36 -11.51 -33.33
N GLU A 100 5.61 -11.14 -33.05
CA GLU A 100 6.26 -9.94 -33.56
C GLU A 100 6.79 -10.14 -34.99
N VAL A 101 6.51 -9.19 -35.89
CA VAL A 101 7.18 -9.02 -37.19
C VAL A 101 8.54 -8.34 -36.94
N PRO A 102 9.65 -8.82 -37.53
CA PRO A 102 10.98 -8.29 -37.22
C PRO A 102 11.21 -6.93 -37.89
N ALA A 103 11.68 -5.95 -37.12
CA ALA A 103 12.25 -4.72 -37.66
C ALA A 103 13.75 -4.66 -37.27
N GLU A 104 14.59 -4.65 -38.30
CA GLU A 104 16.04 -4.54 -38.21
C GLU A 104 16.46 -3.20 -37.57
N THR A 105 17.54 -3.29 -36.79
CA THR A 105 18.25 -2.19 -36.14
C THR A 105 18.87 -1.21 -37.14
N THR A 106 18.65 0.10 -36.95
CA THR A 106 19.70 1.11 -37.17
C THR A 106 19.45 2.31 -36.23
N PRO A 107 20.46 2.77 -35.45
CA PRO A 107 20.28 3.89 -34.52
C PRO A 107 20.57 5.23 -35.21
N GLN A 108 19.58 6.14 -35.25
CA GLN A 108 19.81 7.57 -35.47
C GLN A 108 18.81 8.43 -34.66
N THR A 109 19.35 9.17 -33.70
CA THR A 109 18.86 10.50 -33.27
C THR A 109 19.79 11.51 -33.97
N PRO A 110 19.40 12.74 -34.37
CA PRO A 110 18.35 13.58 -33.79
C PRO A 110 17.48 14.35 -34.80
N THR A 111 16.44 15.05 -34.33
CA THR A 111 16.15 16.47 -34.64
C THR A 111 14.66 16.79 -34.46
N GLU A 112 14.42 17.74 -33.56
CA GLU A 112 13.21 18.51 -33.40
C GLU A 112 12.83 19.18 -34.73
N SER A 113 11.78 18.69 -35.39
CA SER A 113 10.96 19.49 -36.28
C SER A 113 9.58 18.87 -36.26
N LYS A 114 8.56 19.66 -35.90
CA LYS A 114 7.16 19.26 -35.85
C LYS A 114 6.62 19.25 -37.28
N PRO A 115 6.38 18.09 -37.92
CA PRO A 115 5.49 18.07 -39.07
C PRO A 115 4.04 18.09 -38.55
N PRO A 116 3.06 18.58 -39.33
CA PRO A 116 1.66 18.31 -39.02
C PRO A 116 1.45 16.79 -38.98
N MET A 117 0.78 16.32 -37.92
CA MET A 117 0.55 14.91 -37.63
C MET A 117 -0.09 14.20 -38.83
N ASP A 118 0.55 13.15 -39.33
CA ASP A 118 0.05 12.33 -40.44
C ASP A 118 -1.34 11.74 -40.10
N GLU A 119 -2.26 11.71 -41.05
CA GLU A 119 -3.68 11.33 -40.85
C GLU A 119 -3.81 9.91 -40.30
N ALA A 120 -2.90 9.02 -40.70
CA ALA A 120 -2.78 7.67 -40.17
C ALA A 120 -2.41 7.66 -38.67
N THR A 121 -1.53 8.57 -38.24
CA THR A 121 -1.10 8.71 -36.85
C THR A 121 -2.21 9.31 -35.98
N ALA A 122 -2.95 10.29 -36.52
CA ALA A 122 -4.10 10.87 -35.83
C ALA A 122 -5.20 9.82 -35.59
N LYS A 123 -5.49 9.00 -36.61
CA LYS A 123 -6.48 7.92 -36.50
C LYS A 123 -6.03 6.81 -35.55
N ALA A 124 -4.73 6.50 -35.52
CA ALA A 124 -4.16 5.54 -34.56
C ALA A 124 -4.26 6.05 -33.11
N LEU A 125 -3.98 7.33 -32.87
CA LEU A 125 -4.13 7.94 -31.54
C LEU A 125 -5.60 7.99 -31.10
N GLN A 126 -6.52 8.29 -32.01
CA GLN A 126 -7.95 8.27 -31.72
C GLN A 126 -8.45 6.86 -31.39
N ALA A 127 -8.03 5.84 -32.15
CA ALA A 127 -8.33 4.45 -31.85
C ALA A 127 -7.76 4.01 -30.48
N LEU A 128 -6.57 4.50 -30.11
CA LEU A 128 -5.97 4.23 -28.80
C LEU A 128 -6.77 4.88 -27.66
N ILE A 129 -7.25 6.11 -27.85
CA ILE A 129 -8.12 6.80 -26.88
C ILE A 129 -9.44 6.03 -26.70
N GLU A 130 -10.07 5.58 -27.80
CA GLU A 130 -11.29 4.78 -27.75
C GLU A 130 -11.07 3.45 -27.01
N GLN A 131 -9.94 2.78 -27.26
CA GLN A 131 -9.57 1.56 -26.55
C GLN A 131 -9.36 1.83 -25.05
N GLN A 132 -8.77 2.96 -24.68
CA GLN A 132 -8.53 3.32 -23.28
C GLN A 132 -9.84 3.63 -22.53
N LEU A 133 -10.84 4.20 -23.22
CA LEU A 133 -12.18 4.39 -22.66
C LEU A 133 -12.91 3.05 -22.42
N ILE A 134 -12.74 2.07 -23.30
CA ILE A 134 -13.31 0.72 -23.11
C ILE A 134 -12.68 0.04 -21.88
N VAL A 135 -11.35 0.17 -21.72
CA VAL A 135 -10.65 -0.37 -20.54
C VAL A 135 -11.12 0.31 -19.25
N ALA A 136 -11.27 1.64 -19.27
CA ALA A 136 -11.78 2.38 -18.11
C ALA A 136 -13.22 1.97 -17.74
N ALA A 137 -14.10 1.78 -18.73
CA ALA A 137 -15.46 1.29 -18.50
C ALA A 137 -15.48 -0.13 -17.92
N GLY A 138 -14.59 -1.02 -18.39
CA GLY A 138 -14.43 -2.37 -17.85
C GLY A 138 -13.97 -2.37 -16.38
N ILE A 139 -13.05 -1.48 -16.03
CA ILE A 139 -12.60 -1.30 -14.64
C ILE A 139 -13.74 -0.78 -13.75
N GLN A 140 -14.52 0.20 -14.24
CA GLN A 140 -15.67 0.72 -13.50
C GLN A 140 -16.73 -0.36 -13.26
N SER A 141 -17.02 -1.18 -14.27
CA SER A 141 -17.94 -2.32 -14.13
C SER A 141 -17.46 -3.36 -13.10
N LEU A 142 -16.14 -3.57 -13.00
CA LEU A 142 -15.57 -4.42 -11.95
C LEU A 142 -15.77 -3.77 -10.57
N ILE A 143 -15.49 -2.47 -10.42
CA ILE A 143 -15.70 -1.74 -9.17
C ILE A 143 -17.16 -1.83 -8.71
N ASP A 144 -18.12 -1.62 -9.62
CA ASP A 144 -19.55 -1.69 -9.31
C ASP A 144 -19.98 -3.12 -8.95
N SER A 145 -19.34 -4.15 -9.53
CA SER A 145 -19.57 -5.55 -9.15
C SER A 145 -19.01 -5.91 -7.77
N PHE A 146 -18.02 -5.16 -7.27
CA PHE A 146 -17.50 -5.27 -5.91
C PHE A 146 -18.21 -4.34 -4.92
N ALA A 147 -19.03 -3.40 -5.39
CA ALA A 147 -19.88 -2.55 -4.57
C ALA A 147 -21.17 -3.30 -4.18
N GLU A 148 -21.04 -4.37 -3.40
CA GLU A 148 -22.18 -4.96 -2.70
C GLU A 148 -22.67 -3.95 -1.66
N ALA A 149 -23.86 -3.38 -1.89
CA ALA A 149 -24.46 -2.35 -1.06
C ALA A 149 -24.55 -2.79 0.43
N PRO A 150 -23.77 -2.16 1.33
CA PRO A 150 -23.97 -2.36 2.76
C PRO A 150 -25.32 -1.74 3.17
N PRO A 151 -26.02 -2.26 4.20
CA PRO A 151 -27.14 -1.53 4.79
C PRO A 151 -26.64 -0.14 5.21
N ALA A 152 -27.45 0.88 4.91
CA ALA A 152 -27.12 2.28 5.13
C ALA A 152 -26.45 2.47 6.50
N PRO A 153 -25.21 3.01 6.55
CA PRO A 153 -24.63 3.41 7.83
C PRO A 153 -25.53 4.49 8.45
N ASP A 154 -25.70 4.44 9.77
CA ASP A 154 -26.35 5.52 10.54
C ASP A 154 -25.82 6.86 10.03
N GLN A 155 -26.70 7.79 9.67
CA GLN A 155 -26.33 9.05 9.00
C GLN A 155 -25.61 10.04 9.94
N ALA A 156 -25.66 9.82 11.25
CA ALA A 156 -25.08 10.72 12.25
C ALA A 156 -23.54 10.91 12.15
N PRO A 157 -22.70 9.87 11.97
CA PRO A 157 -21.25 10.04 11.95
C PRO A 157 -20.73 10.61 10.63
N ILE A 158 -21.49 10.50 9.54
CA ILE A 158 -21.08 10.99 8.21
C ILE A 158 -21.31 12.50 8.13
N ASP A 159 -22.43 12.98 8.67
CA ASP A 159 -22.70 14.42 8.78
C ASP A 159 -21.66 15.11 9.68
N ASP A 160 -21.22 14.46 10.78
CA ASP A 160 -20.16 14.97 11.66
C ASP A 160 -18.80 15.08 10.96
N VAL A 161 -18.44 14.07 10.15
CA VAL A 161 -17.18 14.07 9.40
C VAL A 161 -17.22 15.06 8.24
N GLN A 162 -18.34 15.16 7.53
CA GLN A 162 -18.53 16.14 6.46
C GLN A 162 -18.45 17.57 7.01
N THR A 163 -19.11 17.83 8.14
CA THR A 163 -19.05 19.13 8.84
C THR A 163 -17.63 19.44 9.32
N ALA A 164 -16.89 18.44 9.81
CA ALA A 164 -15.50 18.62 10.21
C ALA A 164 -14.57 18.90 9.02
N VAL A 165 -14.80 18.27 7.87
CA VAL A 165 -14.03 18.52 6.64
C VAL A 165 -14.33 19.91 6.09
N ASP A 166 -15.59 20.31 6.06
CA ASP A 166 -16.01 21.65 5.61
C ASP A 166 -15.45 22.75 6.53
N ASP A 167 -15.41 22.51 7.85
CA ASP A 167 -14.76 23.40 8.83
C ASP A 167 -13.24 23.52 8.59
N ILE A 168 -12.56 22.42 8.24
CA ILE A 168 -11.12 22.43 7.95
C ILE A 168 -10.85 23.18 6.64
N VAL A 169 -11.67 22.97 5.61
CA VAL A 169 -11.55 23.67 4.32
C VAL A 169 -11.80 25.16 4.52
N ALA A 170 -12.84 25.55 5.27
CA ALA A 170 -13.11 26.95 5.61
C ALA A 170 -11.97 27.58 6.44
N THR A 171 -11.37 26.82 7.36
CA THR A 171 -10.21 27.28 8.15
C THR A 171 -8.98 27.47 7.25
N ALA A 172 -8.71 26.54 6.32
CA ALA A 172 -7.59 26.62 5.40
C ALA A 172 -7.75 27.78 4.39
N GLU A 173 -8.97 28.05 3.93
CA GLU A 173 -9.27 29.21 3.07
C GLU A 173 -9.14 30.53 3.82
N GLY A 174 -9.54 30.58 5.10
CA GLY A 174 -9.30 31.70 6.00
C GLY A 174 -7.79 31.93 6.22
N GLU A 175 -7.02 30.89 6.52
CA GLU A 175 -5.56 30.98 6.68
C GLU A 175 -4.85 31.44 5.39
N LYS A 176 -5.33 31.02 4.21
CA LYS A 176 -4.82 31.46 2.90
C LYS A 176 -5.14 32.93 2.60
N GLN A 177 -6.26 33.44 3.09
CA GLN A 177 -6.63 34.86 2.97
C GLN A 177 -5.88 35.73 3.97
N LEU A 178 -5.62 35.24 5.19
CA LEU A 178 -4.83 35.92 6.22
C LEU A 178 -3.31 35.84 6.00
N SER A 179 -2.79 34.89 5.23
CA SER A 179 -1.36 34.89 4.86
C SER A 179 -0.98 36.08 3.97
N ARG A 180 -1.98 36.82 3.45
CA ARG A 180 -1.79 38.07 2.70
C ARG A 180 -1.85 39.32 3.58
N GLU A 181 -2.39 39.24 4.79
CA GLU A 181 -2.50 40.36 5.72
C GLU A 181 -1.84 39.98 7.04
N GLY A 182 -0.60 40.44 7.24
CA GLY A 182 0.25 40.10 8.37
C GLY A 182 -0.27 40.57 9.72
N SER A 183 -1.21 39.82 10.30
CA SER A 183 -1.65 39.98 11.68
C SER A 183 -1.25 38.73 12.48
N ALA A 184 -0.19 38.88 13.25
CA ALA A 184 0.36 37.83 14.09
C ALA A 184 -0.58 37.47 15.25
N ASN A 185 -0.59 36.18 15.59
CA ASN A 185 -1.05 35.56 16.84
C ASN A 185 -2.56 35.51 17.16
N ALA A 186 -3.45 36.15 16.39
CA ALA A 186 -4.90 36.06 16.63
C ALA A 186 -5.45 34.63 16.43
N ALA A 187 -5.00 33.95 15.37
CA ALA A 187 -5.39 32.56 15.09
C ALA A 187 -4.87 31.58 16.16
N VAL A 188 -3.68 31.83 16.70
CA VAL A 188 -3.09 31.00 17.78
C VAL A 188 -3.87 31.18 19.09
N LEU A 189 -4.25 32.41 19.43
CA LEU A 189 -5.08 32.69 20.61
C LEU A 189 -6.49 32.07 20.49
N ALA A 190 -7.09 32.13 19.31
CA ALA A 190 -8.37 31.48 19.04
C ALA A 190 -8.26 29.93 19.13
N GLY A 191 -7.16 29.37 18.62
CA GLY A 191 -6.85 27.95 18.74
C GLY A 191 -6.69 27.50 20.18
N LEU A 192 -5.96 28.28 21.01
CA LEU A 192 -5.80 28.01 22.44
C LEU A 192 -7.14 28.07 23.19
N ALA A 193 -7.97 29.08 22.94
CA ALA A 193 -9.29 29.18 23.56
C ALA A 193 -10.22 28.01 23.18
N LYS A 194 -10.14 27.54 21.92
CA LYS A 194 -10.91 26.37 21.46
C LYS A 194 -10.41 25.07 22.11
N LEU A 195 -9.10 24.95 22.33
CA LEU A 195 -8.52 23.80 23.03
C LEU A 195 -8.96 23.76 24.49
N GLU A 196 -8.95 24.90 25.18
CA GLU A 196 -9.41 25.05 26.56
C GLU A 196 -10.89 24.65 26.69
N ALA A 197 -11.75 25.13 25.80
CA ALA A 197 -13.17 24.76 25.78
C ALA A 197 -13.39 23.25 25.60
N ARG A 198 -12.61 22.61 24.71
CA ARG A 198 -12.68 21.15 24.50
C ARG A 198 -12.18 20.37 25.71
N PHE A 199 -11.13 20.85 26.38
CA PHE A 199 -10.59 20.19 27.56
C PHE A 199 -11.55 20.28 28.75
N SER A 200 -12.15 21.45 28.99
CA SER A 200 -13.17 21.63 30.01
C SER A 200 -14.41 20.77 29.73
N ALA A 201 -14.88 20.72 28.47
CA ALA A 201 -15.99 19.86 28.08
C ALA A 201 -15.70 18.35 28.28
N LEU A 202 -14.44 17.93 28.19
CA LEU A 202 -14.02 16.55 28.47
C LEU A 202 -13.88 16.28 29.98
N LEU A 203 -13.43 17.25 30.77
CA LEU A 203 -13.36 17.14 32.23
C LEU A 203 -14.76 17.07 32.86
N ASP A 204 -15.72 17.84 32.32
CA ASP A 204 -17.08 17.94 32.85
C ASP A 204 -17.99 16.77 32.43
N LYS A 205 -17.58 15.95 31.46
CA LYS A 205 -18.25 14.71 31.10
C LYS A 205 -17.56 13.51 31.77
N PRO A 206 -18.17 12.82 32.74
CA PRO A 206 -17.64 11.58 33.31
C PRO A 206 -17.81 10.38 32.37
N GLU A 207 -17.85 10.61 31.04
CA GLU A 207 -17.89 9.54 30.05
C GLU A 207 -16.48 8.97 29.87
N GLY A 208 -16.12 8.05 30.78
CA GLY A 208 -15.07 7.09 30.47
C GLY A 208 -15.42 6.37 29.17
N ARG A 209 -14.40 5.99 28.40
CA ARG A 209 -14.57 5.22 27.15
C ARG A 209 -15.55 4.07 27.39
N HIS A 210 -16.74 4.12 26.78
CA HIS A 210 -17.73 3.06 26.90
C HIS A 210 -17.25 1.86 26.09
N LEU A 211 -16.40 1.05 26.72
CA LEU A 211 -15.97 -0.23 26.18
C LEU A 211 -17.15 -1.18 26.34
N SER A 212 -17.78 -1.56 25.22
CA SER A 212 -18.68 -2.70 25.20
C SER A 212 -17.94 -3.90 25.77
N ARG A 213 -18.52 -4.55 26.80
CA ARG A 213 -17.99 -5.81 27.31
C ARG A 213 -18.18 -6.88 26.25
N THR A 214 -17.22 -7.02 25.35
CA THR A 214 -17.17 -8.15 24.43
C THR A 214 -16.55 -9.33 25.19
N THR A 215 -17.37 -10.28 25.62
CA THR A 215 -16.85 -11.62 25.95
C THR A 215 -16.49 -12.28 24.61
N GLY A 216 -15.20 -12.38 24.29
CA GLY A 216 -14.72 -12.75 22.95
C GLY A 216 -15.38 -13.99 22.32
N ALA A 217 -15.30 -14.08 20.99
CA ALA A 217 -15.63 -15.20 20.09
C ALA A 217 -16.98 -15.97 20.25
N ALA A 218 -17.80 -15.67 21.25
CA ALA A 218 -18.99 -16.43 21.59
C ALA A 218 -20.27 -15.59 21.59
N ASP A 219 -20.35 -14.55 20.76
CA ASP A 219 -21.65 -13.95 20.42
C ASP A 219 -22.38 -14.88 19.44
N PRO A 220 -23.49 -15.53 19.84
CA PRO A 220 -24.26 -16.35 18.92
C PRO A 220 -25.03 -15.42 17.98
N LYS A 221 -24.40 -15.03 16.87
CA LYS A 221 -25.15 -14.43 15.75
C LYS A 221 -26.24 -15.42 15.33
N PRO A 222 -27.52 -15.00 15.19
CA PRO A 222 -28.59 -15.90 14.79
C PRO A 222 -28.26 -16.49 13.41
N LYS A 223 -28.31 -17.82 13.29
CA LYS A 223 -28.11 -18.53 12.03
C LYS A 223 -29.17 -18.04 11.03
N ARG A 224 -28.72 -17.41 9.94
CA ARG A 224 -29.57 -17.18 8.75
C ARG A 224 -29.95 -18.55 8.20
N VAL A 225 -31.24 -18.87 8.28
CA VAL A 225 -31.83 -20.03 7.62
C VAL A 225 -31.97 -19.69 6.14
N LEU A 226 -31.44 -20.56 5.28
CA LEU A 226 -31.59 -20.52 3.82
C LEU A 226 -33.00 -20.95 3.42
#